data_AF-A0A818BJH9-F1
#
_entry.id   AF-A0A818BJH9-F1
#
_cell.length_a   1.000
_cell.length_b   1.000
_cell.length_c   1.000
_cell.angle_alpha   90.00
_cell.angle_beta   90.00
_cell.angle_gamma   90.00
#
_symmetry.space_group_name_H-M   'P 1'
#
loop_
_entity.id
_entity.type
_entity.pdbx_description
1 polymer ?
#
loop_
_entity_poly.entity_id
_entity_poly.type
_entity_poly.pdbx_seq_one_letter_code
_entity_poly.pdbx_strand_id
1 'polypeptide(L)'
;MDRQIVKNDVVLPNLEDRNKLAFILLNVFTLKECQEWIELSEQRGYSPAKVNIGNGQEELITDYRNSDRCIIDDENMANILFQRIESFLPKIYDGYHLVGLNERLRFLRYDPGQKFAPHM
;
A
#
# COMPACT_ATOMS: atom_id res chain seq x y z
N MET A 1 2.55 16.83 19.21
CA MET A 1 1.66 17.59 18.32
C MET A 1 0.66 16.60 17.77
N ASP A 2 -0.63 16.82 17.99
CA ASP A 2 -1.66 15.97 17.41
C ASP A 2 -1.56 16.02 15.88
N ARG A 3 -1.42 14.85 15.28
CA ARG A 3 -1.37 14.67 13.83
C ARG A 3 -2.75 14.92 13.26
N GLN A 4 -2.88 15.87 12.36
CA GLN A 4 -4.09 16.06 11.57
C GLN A 4 -3.93 15.42 10.19
N ILE A 5 -4.71 14.35 9.94
CA ILE A 5 -4.81 13.73 8.62
C ILE A 5 -5.75 14.56 7.75
N VAL A 6 -5.34 14.83 6.51
CA VAL A 6 -6.12 15.63 5.56
C VAL A 6 -6.53 14.74 4.40
N LYS A 7 -7.85 14.66 4.14
CA LYS A 7 -8.40 13.93 2.99
C LYS A 7 -8.60 14.87 1.80
N ASN A 8 -8.06 14.49 0.65
CA ASN A 8 -8.30 15.16 -0.63
C ASN A 8 -8.96 14.17 -1.59
N ASP A 9 -10.17 14.47 -2.06
CA ASP A 9 -10.80 13.69 -3.12
C ASP A 9 -10.09 13.95 -4.46
N VAL A 10 -9.99 12.92 -5.30
CA VAL A 10 -9.36 13.03 -6.62
C VAL A 10 -10.37 12.82 -7.74
N VAL A 11 -10.23 13.60 -8.81
CA VAL A 11 -10.95 13.37 -10.05
C VAL A 11 -10.11 12.41 -10.89
N LEU A 12 -10.66 11.23 -11.17
CA LEU A 12 -9.96 10.22 -11.97
C LEU A 12 -9.89 10.67 -13.44
N PRO A 13 -8.73 10.53 -14.10
CA PRO A 13 -8.50 11.11 -15.42
C PRO A 13 -9.26 10.38 -16.54
N ASN A 14 -9.58 9.10 -16.36
CA ASN A 14 -10.25 8.29 -17.38
C ASN A 14 -11.76 8.23 -17.13
N LEU A 15 -12.56 8.41 -18.19
CA LEU A 15 -14.03 8.35 -18.11
C LEU A 15 -14.57 6.99 -17.67
N GLU A 16 -13.86 5.91 -17.97
CA GLU A 16 -14.21 4.54 -17.56
C GLU A 16 -14.08 4.34 -16.04
N ASP A 17 -13.23 5.14 -15.39
CA ASP A 17 -12.96 5.06 -13.96
C ASP A 17 -13.86 5.98 -13.14
N ARG A 18 -14.78 6.74 -13.75
CA ARG A 18 -15.60 7.77 -13.07
C ARG A 18 -16.43 7.28 -11.88
N ASN A 19 -16.71 5.97 -11.81
CA ASN A 19 -17.45 5.34 -10.73
C ASN A 19 -16.54 4.63 -9.71
N LYS A 20 -15.22 4.63 -9.92
CA LYS A 20 -14.24 4.06 -9.00
C LYS A 20 -13.95 5.06 -7.87
N LEU A 21 -13.61 4.52 -6.71
CA LEU A 21 -13.24 5.30 -5.54
C LEU A 21 -11.73 5.50 -5.49
N ALA A 22 -11.30 6.75 -5.40
CA ALA A 22 -9.92 7.12 -5.10
C ALA A 22 -9.89 8.45 -4.34
N PHE A 23 -8.97 8.56 -3.38
CA PHE A 23 -8.69 9.79 -2.64
C PHE A 23 -7.28 9.72 -2.04
N ILE A 24 -6.76 10.87 -1.61
CA ILE A 24 -5.45 11.01 -0.97
C ILE A 24 -5.66 11.29 0.52
N LEU A 25 -4.92 10.61 1.38
CA LEU A 25 -4.79 10.96 2.79
C LEU A 25 -3.38 11.48 3.06
N LEU A 26 -3.27 12.76 3.38
CA LEU A 26 -2.01 13.39 3.74
C LEU A 26 -1.76 13.28 5.24
N ASN A 27 -0.48 13.26 5.62
CA ASN A 27 -0.03 13.18 7.01
C ASN A 27 -0.49 11.92 7.75
N VAL A 28 -0.73 10.80 7.06
CA VAL A 28 -1.05 9.51 7.72
C VAL A 28 0.11 9.06 8.62
N PHE A 29 1.34 9.30 8.19
CA PHE A 29 2.57 9.09 8.94
C PHE A 29 3.28 10.42 9.18
N THR A 30 3.91 10.56 10.34
CA THR A 30 4.93 11.62 10.54
C THR A 30 6.25 11.22 9.86
N LEU A 31 7.12 12.20 9.58
CA LEU A 31 8.46 11.92 9.05
C LEU A 31 9.25 10.90 9.89
N LYS A 32 9.15 11.00 11.23
CA LYS A 32 9.80 10.04 12.14
C LYS A 32 9.29 8.62 11.92
N GLU A 33 7.98 8.44 11.85
CA GLU A 33 7.40 7.11 11.58
C GLU A 33 7.73 6.60 10.19
N CYS A 34 7.75 7.47 9.17
CA CYS A 34 8.21 7.05 7.83
C CYS A 34 9.61 6.45 7.91
N GLN A 35 10.52 7.11 8.63
CA GLN A 35 11.88 6.63 8.83
C GLN A 35 11.93 5.31 9.60
N GLU A 36 11.16 5.18 10.70
CA GLU A 36 11.07 3.94 11.48
C GLU A 36 10.55 2.76 10.65
N TRP A 37 9.56 2.99 9.78
CA TRP A 37 9.01 1.95 8.89
C TRP A 37 10.02 1.54 7.80
N ILE A 38 10.75 2.51 7.24
CA ILE A 38 11.84 2.23 6.29
C ILE A 38 12.92 1.40 6.96
N GLU A 39 13.45 1.83 8.10
CA GLU A 39 14.50 1.13 8.84
C GLU A 39 14.08 -0.30 9.23
N LEU A 40 12.86 -0.47 9.71
CA LEU A 40 12.29 -1.79 10.01
C LEU A 40 12.34 -2.72 8.79
N SER A 41 11.87 -2.22 7.63
CA SER A 41 11.84 -3.02 6.40
C SER A 41 13.23 -3.35 5.86
N GLU A 42 14.18 -2.41 5.95
CA GLU A 42 15.58 -2.63 5.57
C GLU A 42 16.27 -3.66 6.47
N GLN A 43 16.05 -3.59 7.78
CA GLN A 43 16.57 -4.58 8.74
C GLN A 43 15.99 -5.98 8.49
N ARG A 44 14.72 -6.06 8.08
CA ARG A 44 14.07 -7.33 7.74
C ARG A 44 14.61 -7.93 6.44
N GLY A 45 15.11 -7.10 5.55
CA GLY A 45 15.72 -7.49 4.29
C GLY A 45 14.73 -7.53 3.14
N TYR A 46 15.26 -7.21 1.96
CA TYR A 46 14.54 -7.13 0.71
C TYR A 46 14.97 -8.25 -0.23
N SER A 47 14.03 -8.71 -1.07
CA SER A 47 14.29 -9.67 -2.13
C SER A 47 13.60 -9.25 -3.42
N PRO A 48 14.06 -9.70 -4.61
CA PRO A 48 13.41 -9.36 -5.87
C PRO A 48 11.91 -9.67 -5.83
N ALA A 49 11.10 -8.66 -6.13
CA ALA A 49 9.66 -8.79 -6.07
C ALA A 49 9.14 -9.52 -7.31
N LYS A 50 8.55 -10.69 -7.09
CA LYS A 50 7.96 -11.51 -8.15
C LYS A 50 6.54 -11.07 -8.49
N VAL A 51 6.11 -11.43 -9.70
CA VAL A 51 4.77 -11.22 -10.24
C VAL A 51 3.93 -12.44 -9.92
N ASN A 52 2.73 -12.23 -9.38
CA ASN A 52 1.77 -13.32 -9.22
C ASN A 52 1.19 -13.67 -10.60
N ILE A 53 1.36 -14.92 -11.02
CA ILE A 53 0.88 -15.42 -12.33
C ILE A 53 -0.33 -16.34 -12.18
N GLY A 54 -1.01 -16.30 -11.03
CA GLY A 54 -2.16 -17.16 -10.70
C GLY A 54 -1.75 -18.50 -10.06
N ASN A 55 -2.75 -19.23 -9.54
CA ASN A 55 -2.58 -20.57 -8.94
C ASN A 55 -1.50 -20.67 -7.84
N GLY A 56 -1.25 -19.58 -7.12
CA GLY A 56 -0.21 -19.52 -6.08
C GLY A 56 1.22 -19.49 -6.62
N GLN A 57 1.41 -19.31 -7.93
CA GLN A 57 2.72 -19.22 -8.56
C GLN A 57 3.19 -17.77 -8.67
N GLU A 58 4.49 -17.59 -8.50
CA GLU A 58 5.15 -16.30 -8.64
C GLU A 58 6.40 -16.42 -9.53
N GLU A 59 6.54 -15.52 -10.48
CA GLU A 59 7.65 -15.50 -11.44
C GLU A 59 8.37 -14.16 -11.45
N LEU A 60 9.68 -14.19 -11.71
CA LEU A 60 10.48 -12.97 -11.87
C LEU A 60 10.39 -12.49 -13.32
N ILE A 61 9.60 -11.43 -13.55
CA ILE A 61 9.39 -10.84 -14.89
C ILE A 61 9.88 -9.39 -14.87
N THR A 62 11.19 -9.20 -15.06
CA THR A 62 11.85 -7.89 -14.85
C THR A 62 11.37 -6.77 -15.77
N ASP A 63 10.85 -7.10 -16.95
CA ASP A 63 10.29 -6.10 -17.88
C ASP A 63 8.95 -5.54 -17.40
N TYR A 64 8.22 -6.32 -16.59
CA TYR A 64 6.96 -5.96 -15.99
C TYR A 64 7.16 -5.32 -14.62
N ARG A 65 8.03 -5.92 -13.79
CA ARG A 65 8.39 -5.44 -12.47
C ARG A 65 9.82 -5.85 -12.11
N ASN A 66 10.63 -4.89 -11.68
CA ASN A 66 12.01 -5.10 -11.25
C ASN A 66 12.35 -4.39 -9.93
N SER A 67 11.35 -4.16 -9.08
CA SER A 67 11.55 -3.66 -7.71
C SER A 67 11.88 -4.79 -6.73
N ASP A 68 12.33 -4.41 -5.53
CA ASP A 68 12.43 -5.33 -4.41
C ASP A 68 11.20 -5.27 -3.50
N ARG A 69 10.96 -6.35 -2.75
CA ARG A 69 9.88 -6.49 -1.77
C ARG A 69 10.39 -7.07 -0.46
N CYS A 70 9.91 -6.47 0.63
CA CYS A 70 9.96 -7.03 1.97
C CYS A 70 8.50 -7.29 2.42
N ILE A 71 8.27 -8.45 3.05
CA ILE A 71 6.96 -8.83 3.59
C ILE A 71 7.07 -8.95 5.10
N ILE A 72 6.18 -8.26 5.80
CA ILE A 72 6.06 -8.31 7.25
C ILE A 72 4.59 -8.61 7.57
N ASP A 73 4.34 -9.75 8.20
CA ASP A 73 3.02 -10.10 8.72
C ASP A 73 2.93 -9.60 10.17
N ASP A 74 2.13 -8.56 10.43
CA ASP A 74 1.97 -7.96 11.76
C ASP A 74 0.57 -7.32 11.92
N GLU A 75 -0.30 -8.00 12.67
CA GLU A 75 -1.68 -7.55 12.92
C GLU A 75 -1.73 -6.23 13.69
N ASN A 76 -0.81 -5.99 14.62
CA ASN A 76 -0.84 -4.81 15.47
C ASN A 76 -0.46 -3.56 14.65
N MET A 77 0.58 -3.65 13.81
CA MET A 77 0.95 -2.58 12.90
C MET A 77 -0.17 -2.25 11.92
N ALA A 78 -0.80 -3.28 11.33
CA ALA A 78 -1.94 -3.10 10.44
C ALA A 78 -3.13 -2.44 11.16
N ASN A 79 -3.44 -2.86 12.39
CA ASN A 79 -4.52 -2.28 13.19
C ASN A 79 -4.26 -0.83 13.60
N ILE A 80 -3.04 -0.48 13.99
CA ILE A 80 -2.67 0.91 14.30
C ILE A 80 -2.85 1.79 13.06
N LEU A 81 -2.41 1.33 11.89
CA LEU A 81 -2.62 2.05 10.64
C LEU A 81 -4.11 2.16 10.29
N PHE A 82 -4.86 1.07 10.45
CA PHE A 82 -6.29 1.03 10.20
C PHE A 82 -7.04 2.05 11.06
N GLN A 83 -6.82 2.06 12.37
CA GLN A 83 -7.44 3.01 13.30
C GLN A 83 -7.18 4.48 12.92
N ARG A 84 -6.02 4.78 12.33
CA ARG A 84 -5.70 6.14 11.85
C ARG A 84 -6.54 6.56 10.65
N ILE A 85 -6.85 5.62 9.75
CA ILE A 85 -7.50 5.93 8.47
C ILE A 85 -8.99 5.55 8.43
N GLU A 86 -9.48 4.80 9.41
CA GLU A 86 -10.80 4.16 9.41
C GLU A 86 -11.96 5.13 9.16
N SER A 87 -11.89 6.33 9.71
CA SER A 87 -12.92 7.36 9.57
C SER A 87 -13.03 7.93 8.15
N PHE A 88 -12.00 7.73 7.33
CA PHE A 88 -11.95 8.19 5.93
C PHE A 88 -12.33 7.11 4.92
N LEU A 89 -12.39 5.84 5.35
CA LEU A 89 -12.74 4.71 4.51
C LEU A 89 -14.27 4.53 4.44
N PRO A 90 -14.82 4.08 3.29
CA PRO A 90 -16.24 3.73 3.21
C PRO A 90 -16.53 2.54 4.14
N LYS A 91 -17.58 2.64 4.96
CA LYS A 91 -18.00 1.54 5.84
C LYS A 91 -18.60 0.35 5.07
N ILE A 92 -19.12 0.60 3.88
CA ILE A 92 -19.60 -0.40 2.92
C ILE A 92 -19.01 -0.07 1.56
N TYR A 93 -18.37 -1.05 0.92
CA TYR A 93 -17.83 -0.93 -0.42
C TYR A 93 -18.19 -2.19 -1.22
N ASP A 94 -18.86 -2.00 -2.36
CA ASP A 94 -19.33 -3.09 -3.22
C ASP A 94 -20.13 -4.19 -2.48
N GLY A 95 -20.97 -3.79 -1.52
CA GLY A 95 -21.76 -4.70 -0.69
C GLY A 95 -21.00 -5.36 0.47
N TYR A 96 -19.69 -5.15 0.59
CA TYR A 96 -18.86 -5.68 1.68
C TYR A 96 -18.70 -4.67 2.81
N HIS A 97 -18.71 -5.16 4.05
CA HIS A 97 -18.45 -4.35 5.25
C HIS A 97 -16.96 -4.18 5.50
N LEU A 98 -16.57 -2.95 5.87
CA LEU A 98 -15.21 -2.65 6.30
C LEU A 98 -14.91 -3.33 7.65
N VAL A 99 -13.87 -4.15 7.68
CA VAL A 99 -13.45 -4.89 8.91
C VAL A 99 -12.02 -4.59 9.36
N GLY A 100 -11.13 -4.15 8.46
CA GLY A 100 -9.73 -3.92 8.79
C GLY A 100 -8.82 -3.83 7.56
N LEU A 101 -7.51 -3.67 7.82
CA LEU A 101 -6.46 -3.86 6.81
C LEU A 101 -5.91 -5.29 6.89
N ASN A 102 -5.40 -5.80 5.77
CA ASN A 102 -4.69 -7.08 5.74
C ASN A 102 -3.39 -6.98 6.55
N GLU A 103 -3.12 -7.97 7.39
CA GLU A 103 -1.96 -8.05 8.30
C GLU A 103 -0.62 -8.23 7.57
N ARG A 104 -0.65 -8.66 6.30
CA ARG A 104 0.53 -8.79 5.43
C ARG A 104 0.90 -7.44 4.81
N LEU A 105 1.76 -6.71 5.51
CA LEU A 105 2.36 -5.47 5.03
C LEU A 105 3.41 -5.77 3.97
N ARG A 106 3.30 -5.09 2.82
CA ARG A 106 4.22 -5.24 1.68
C ARG A 106 4.98 -3.95 1.48
N PHE A 107 6.26 -3.96 1.78
CA PHE A 107 7.17 -2.84 1.56
C PHE A 107 7.86 -3.02 0.22
N LEU A 108 7.81 -2.00 -0.64
CA LEU A 108 8.43 -2.03 -1.97
C LEU A 108 9.53 -0.99 -2.03
N ARG A 109 10.69 -1.38 -2.57
CA ARG A 109 11.83 -0.48 -2.78
C ARG A 109 12.13 -0.35 -4.27
N TYR A 110 12.39 0.88 -4.69
CA TYR A 110 12.67 1.25 -6.07
C TYR A 110 13.96 2.05 -6.14
N ASP A 111 14.96 1.49 -6.80
CA ASP A 111 16.17 2.21 -7.22
C ASP A 111 15.95 2.91 -8.58
N PRO A 112 16.80 3.88 -8.95
CA PRO A 112 16.72 4.53 -10.26
C PRO A 112 16.65 3.52 -11.41
N GLY A 113 15.62 3.64 -12.25
CA GLY A 113 15.37 2.73 -13.38
C GLY A 113 14.49 1.51 -13.04
N GLN A 114 14.16 1.27 -11.77
CA GLN A 114 13.17 0.27 -11.39
C GLN A 114 11.75 0.79 -11.61
N LYS A 115 10.84 -0.12 -11.92
CA LYS A 115 9.45 0.16 -12.31
C LYS A 115 8.52 -0.99 -11.92
N PHE A 116 7.23 -0.68 -12.01
CA PHE A 116 6.16 -1.65 -12.10
C PHE A 116 5.19 -1.15 -13.18
N ALA A 117 5.01 -1.92 -14.24
CA ALA A 117 4.09 -1.61 -15.32
C ALA A 117 2.63 -1.50 -14.82
N PRO A 118 1.76 -0.76 -15.55
CA PRO A 118 0.33 -0.69 -15.24
C PRO A 118 -0.31 -2.09 -15.12
N HIS A 119 -1.13 -2.29 -14.08
CA HIS A 119 -1.72 -3.58 -13.73
C HIS A 119 -3.02 -3.39 -12.92
N MET A 120 -3.77 -4.49 -12.75
CA MET A 120 -4.93 -4.60 -11.85
C MET A 120 -4.63 -5.57 -10.73
#